data_AF-A0A8I0H9U4-F1
#
_entry.id   AF-A0A8I0H9U4-F1
#
_cell.length_a   1.000
_cell.length_b   1.000
_cell.length_c   1.000
_cell.angle_alpha   90.00
_cell.angle_beta   90.00
_cell.angle_gamma   90.00
#
_symmetry.space_group_name_H-M   'P 1'
#
loop_
_entity.id
_entity.type
_entity.pdbx_description
1 polymer ?
#
loop_
_entity_poly.entity_id
_entity_poly.type
_entity_poly.pdbx_seq_one_letter_code
_entity_poly.pdbx_strand_id
1 'polypeptide(L)' 'MIIDAVKKYGADAVVVCMMKFCDPEEFDYPILLQEFEAAGVKNLYIEVDQESTAFEQVKTRIQTFAEIL' A
#
# COMPACT_ATOMS: atom_id res chain seq x y z
N MET A 1 -0.31 2.19 15.01
CA MET A 1 -0.42 3.52 14.35
C MET A 1 -1.23 3.48 13.05
N ILE A 2 -0.81 2.75 12.00
CA ILE A 2 -1.56 2.68 10.73
C ILE A 2 -2.91 1.96 10.91
N ILE A 3 -2.93 0.81 11.59
CA ILE A 3 -4.16 0.08 11.90
C ILE A 3 -5.14 0.94 12.72
N ASP A 4 -4.63 1.71 13.68
CA ASP A 4 -5.46 2.60 14.48
C ASP A 4 -6.06 3.72 13.62
N ALA A 5 -5.30 4.24 12.65
CA ALA A 5 -5.80 5.21 11.68
C ALA A 5 -6.90 4.61 10.79
N VAL A 6 -6.72 3.39 10.29
CA VAL A 6 -7.74 2.66 9.50
C VAL A 6 -9.06 2.59 10.29
N LYS A 7 -9.01 2.18 11.56
CA LYS A 7 -10.19 2.09 12.43
C LYS A 7 -10.79 3.45 12.74
N LYS A 8 -9.96 4.46 13.03
CA LYS A 8 -10.38 5.81 13.39
C LYS A 8 -11.09 6.52 12.25
N TYR A 9 -10.61 6.35 11.02
CA TYR A 9 -11.13 7.04 9.84
C TYR A 9 -12.09 6.17 9.01
N GLY A 10 -12.30 4.91 9.39
CA GLY A 10 -13.17 3.98 8.65
C GLY A 10 -12.66 3.69 7.24
N ALA A 11 -11.33 3.58 7.07
CA ALA A 11 -10.75 3.28 5.78
C ALA A 11 -10.96 1.81 5.41
N ASP A 12 -11.30 1.53 4.15
CA ASP A 12 -11.52 0.16 3.66
C ASP A 12 -10.21 -0.63 3.48
N ALA A 13 -9.12 0.08 3.19
CA ALA A 13 -7.82 -0.52 2.86
C ALA A 13 -6.64 0.47 3.00
N VAL A 14 -5.42 -0.05 2.90
CA VAL A 14 -4.16 0.72 2.88
C VAL A 14 -3.48 0.59 1.53
N VAL A 15 -3.05 1.71 0.93
CA VAL A 15 -2.14 1.71 -0.22
C VAL A 15 -0.75 2.09 0.28
N VAL A 16 0.21 1.18 0.10
CA VAL A 16 1.62 1.42 0.42
C VAL A 16 2.29 1.95 -0.84
N CYS A 17 2.63 3.24 -0.82
CA CYS A 17 3.38 3.91 -1.87
C CYS A 17 4.88 3.79 -1.58
N MET A 18 5.51 2.70 -2.04
CA MET A 18 6.92 2.42 -1.80
C MET A 18 7.79 3.28 -2.70
N MET A 19 8.64 4.12 -2.11
CA MET A 19 9.64 4.83 -2.92
C MET A 19 10.67 3.84 -3.45
N LYS A 20 10.91 3.87 -4.76
CA LYS A 20 11.93 3.04 -5.40
C LYS A 20 13.31 3.30 -4.78
N PHE A 21 13.99 2.22 -4.38
CA PHE A 21 15.31 2.25 -3.73
C PHE A 21 15.36 2.93 -2.35
N CYS A 22 14.24 2.96 -1.63
CA CYS A 22 14.20 3.38 -0.24
C CYS A 22 14.40 2.18 0.70
N ASP A 23 15.66 1.82 0.97
CA ASP A 23 15.98 0.69 1.85
C ASP A 23 15.23 0.73 3.20
N PRO A 24 15.10 1.88 3.90
CA PRO A 24 14.35 1.92 5.15
C PRO A 24 12.88 1.48 5.01
N GLU A 25 12.20 1.92 3.95
CA GLU A 25 10.81 1.53 3.71
C GLU A 25 10.72 0.04 3.32
N GLU A 26 11.67 -0.47 2.53
CA GLU A 26 11.73 -1.88 2.16
C GLU A 26 11.96 -2.79 3.39
N PHE A 27 12.78 -2.37 4.35
CA PHE A 27 12.98 -3.11 5.61
C PHE A 27 11.74 -3.08 6.51
N ASP A 28 10.97 -1.99 6.51
CA ASP A 28 9.74 -1.86 7.29
C ASP A 28 8.56 -2.63 6.68
N TYR A 29 8.53 -2.77 5.35
CA TYR A 29 7.37 -3.34 4.64
C TYR A 29 6.97 -4.76 5.06
N PRO A 30 7.89 -5.73 5.26
CA PRO A 30 7.53 -7.06 5.76
C PRO A 30 6.83 -7.02 7.12
N ILE A 31 7.23 -6.10 8.01
CA ILE A 31 6.61 -5.92 9.32
C ILE A 31 5.20 -5.34 9.14
N LEU A 32 5.05 -4.32 8.30
CA LEU A 32 3.76 -3.73 7.98
C LEU A 32 2.78 -4.75 7.38
N LEU A 33 3.26 -5.60 6.46
CA LEU A 33 2.45 -6.63 5.83
C LEU A 33 1.91 -7.64 6.85
N GLN A 34 2.75 -8.11 7.78
CA GLN A 34 2.33 -9.01 8.86
C GLN A 34 1.26 -8.38 9.75
N GLU A 35 1.43 -7.10 10.10
CA GLU A 35 0.47 -6.37 10.92
C GLU A 35 -0.87 -6.16 10.18
N PHE A 36 -0.84 -5.86 8.88
CA PHE A 36 -2.04 -5.73 8.05
C PHE A 36 -2.81 -7.05 7.96
N GLU A 37 -2.10 -8.16 7.71
CA GLU A 37 -2.69 -9.50 7.68
C GLU A 37 -3.32 -9.88 9.03
N ALA A 38 -2.58 -9.68 10.13
CA ALA A 38 -3.06 -9.98 11.47
C ALA A 38 -4.31 -9.15 11.85
N ALA A 39 -4.39 -7.91 11.35
CA ALA A 39 -5.54 -7.03 11.56
C ALA A 39 -6.69 -7.24 10.56
N GLY A 40 -6.53 -8.10 9.54
CA GLY A 40 -7.50 -8.30 8.47
C GLY A 40 -7.69 -7.10 7.54
N VAL A 41 -6.67 -6.24 7.43
CA VAL A 41 -6.70 -5.03 6.60
C VAL A 41 -6.20 -5.35 5.19
N LYS A 42 -7.07 -5.16 4.18
CA LYS A 42 -6.68 -5.26 2.77
C LYS A 42 -5.63 -4.18 2.46
N ASN A 43 -4.59 -4.53 1.71
CA ASN A 43 -3.56 -3.59 1.31
C ASN A 43 -3.11 -3.78 -0.14
N LEU A 44 -2.56 -2.70 -0.73
CA LEU A 44 -1.96 -2.70 -2.07
C LEU A 44 -0.60 -2.03 -2.02
N TYR A 45 0.43 -2.72 -2.49
CA TYR A 45 1.76 -2.15 -2.72
C TYR A 45 1.85 -1.51 -4.11
N ILE A 46 2.30 -0.27 -4.21
CA ILE A 46 2.69 0.36 -5.48
C ILE A 46 4.10 0.92 -5.36
N GLU A 47 4.93 0.70 -6.38
CA GLU A 47 6.24 1.34 -6.48
C GLU A 47 6.06 2.76 -7.04
N VAL A 48 6.77 3.72 -6.44
CA VAL A 48 6.81 5.11 -6.83
C VAL A 48 8.21 5.45 -7.31
N ASP A 49 8.30 5.78 -8.60
CA ASP A 49 9.51 6.25 -9.26
C ASP A 49 9.23 7.67 -9.78
N GLN A 50 9.98 8.66 -9.29
CA GLN A 50 9.78 10.07 -9.65
C GLN A 50 10.15 10.39 -11.11
N GLU A 51 11.02 9.58 -11.72
CA GLU A 51 11.43 9.77 -13.12
C GLU A 51 10.54 8.98 -14.10
N SER A 52 9.72 8.06 -13.58
CA SER A 52 8.82 7.28 -14.42
C SER A 52 7.71 8.16 -15.00
N THR A 53 7.44 7.94 -16.28
CA THR A 53 6.28 8.51 -16.99
C THR A 53 5.23 7.44 -17.32
N ALA A 54 5.50 6.19 -16.98
CA ALA A 54 4.66 5.04 -17.30
C ALA A 54 3.82 4.61 -16.08
N PHE A 55 2.60 5.13 -15.99
CA PHE A 55 1.69 4.90 -14.85
C PHE A 55 0.55 3.90 -15.13
N GLU A 56 0.44 3.36 -16.35
CA GLU A 56 -0.69 2.49 -16.73
C GLU A 56 -0.78 1.21 -15.90
N GLN A 57 0.38 0.66 -15.48
CA GLN A 57 0.39 -0.50 -14.58
C GLN A 57 -0.17 -0.15 -13.21
N VAL A 58 0.27 0.98 -12.62
CA VAL A 58 -0.22 1.46 -11.32
C VAL A 58 -1.72 1.73 -11.40
N LYS A 59 -2.17 2.39 -12.47
CA LYS A 59 -3.59 2.67 -12.72
C LYS A 59 -4.44 1.41 -12.75
N THR A 60 -4.03 0.39 -13.51
CA THR A 60 -4.76 -0.88 -13.58
C THR A 60 -4.80 -1.57 -12.22
N ARG A 61 -3.68 -1.60 -11.48
CA ARG A 61 -3.62 -2.22 -10.16
C ARG A 61 -4.53 -1.52 -9.13
N ILE A 62 -4.55 -0.19 -9.14
CA ILE A 62 -5.44 0.59 -8.27
C ILE A 62 -6.91 0.35 -8.65
N GLN A 63 -7.23 0.35 -9.96
CA GLN A 63 -8.59 0.07 -10.43
C GLN A 63 -9.07 -1.31 -9.97
N THR A 64 -8.29 -2.36 -10.25
CA THR A 64 -8.63 -3.72 -9.82
C THR A 64 -8.74 -3.84 -8.31
N PHE A 65 -7.88 -3.14 -7.55
CA PHE A 65 -7.97 -3.13 -6.10
C PHE A 65 -9.29 -2.51 -5.63
N ALA A 66 -9.68 -1.36 -6.19
CA ALA A 66 -10.95 -0.71 -5.87
C ALA A 66 -12.18 -1.58 -6.22
N GLU A 67 -12.11 -2.37 -7.30
CA GLU A 67 -13.19 -3.27 -7.71
C GLU A 67 -13.40 -4.47 -6.76
N ILE A 68 -12.39 -4.85 -5.97
CA ILE A 68 -12.46 -5.98 -5.03
C ILE A 68 -12.62 -5.57 -3.56
N LEU A 69 -12.66 -4.26 -3.26
CA LEU A 69 -12.89 -3.75 -1.91
C LEU A 69 -14.33 -4.00 -1.50
#